data_AF-F7RP79-F1
#
_entry.id   AF-F7RP79-F1
#
_cell.length_a   1.000
_cell.length_b   1.000
_cell.length_c   1.000
_cell.angle_alpha   90.00
_cell.angle_beta   90.00
_cell.angle_gamma   90.00
#
_symmetry.space_group_name_H-M   'P 1'
#
loop_
_entity.id
_entity.type
_entity.pdbx_description
1 polymer ?
#
loop_
_entity_poly.entity_id
_entity_poly.type
_entity_poly.pdbx_seq_one_letter_code
_entity_poly.pdbx_strand_id
1 'polypeptide(L)'
;MNGKNVKRIEGKITSVDLAPCGKIDAVKLQTGQVIAADFFIDCSGFAALLIEKALNVGFESYQHWLPCDSAYAVPCEKVPESTPYTRAIAHSMGWQWRIPLQHRTGNGLVYCSRFISDDEAQQFLLNNLDGKPLAEPIKISFTPGRRLKQWHKNCVAIGLSSGFLEPLESTSLHLVQSAIIRLSKLFPHHGITSNAIDEFNHQSQNEFEQIRDFIILHYHLNQREHAEEMRLWQQCQTMDIPESLQQKIDLFRETGAVFRHQEELFTETAWVQVMLGQGIMPQDFNPLANTIPAPDLTVFLQNMRTIIDNAVDNMPTHNQYLASLG
;
A
#
# COMPACT_ATOMS: atom_id res chain seq x y z
N MET A 1 -10.21 -32.14 -0.98
CA MET A 1 -11.18 -31.85 -2.06
C MET A 1 -11.65 -30.42 -1.84
N ASN A 2 -11.03 -29.44 -2.50
CA ASN A 2 -11.36 -28.92 -3.85
C ASN A 2 -12.74 -28.26 -3.91
N GLY A 3 -12.80 -26.98 -3.55
CA GLY A 3 -14.03 -26.19 -3.62
C GLY A 3 -14.25 -25.41 -4.93
N LYS A 4 -13.33 -25.45 -5.91
CA LYS A 4 -13.43 -24.57 -7.11
C LYS A 4 -12.94 -25.14 -8.46
N ASN A 5 -12.80 -26.46 -8.63
CA ASN A 5 -12.32 -27.05 -9.91
C ASN A 5 -11.00 -26.44 -10.45
N VAL A 6 -10.11 -25.97 -9.56
CA VAL A 6 -8.82 -25.40 -9.95
C VAL A 6 -7.78 -26.51 -10.13
N LYS A 7 -7.09 -26.53 -11.26
CA LYS A 7 -5.96 -27.44 -11.51
C LYS A 7 -4.65 -26.74 -11.13
N ARG A 8 -3.93 -27.29 -10.14
CA ARG A 8 -2.57 -26.86 -9.79
C ARG A 8 -1.56 -27.58 -10.67
N ILE A 9 -0.69 -26.81 -11.34
CA ILE A 9 0.43 -27.32 -12.13
C ILE A 9 1.68 -26.64 -11.59
N GLU A 10 2.64 -27.43 -11.11
CA GLU A 10 3.92 -26.92 -10.62
C GLU A 10 4.95 -26.92 -11.75
N GLY A 11 5.58 -25.76 -11.99
CA GLY A 11 6.63 -25.63 -12.99
C GLY A 11 7.03 -24.17 -13.21
N LYS A 12 8.28 -23.96 -13.65
CA LYS A 12 8.79 -22.64 -14.02
C LYS A 12 8.40 -22.32 -15.47
N ILE A 13 7.78 -21.17 -15.71
CA ILE A 13 7.54 -20.67 -17.06
C ILE A 13 8.89 -20.25 -17.68
N THR A 14 9.16 -20.71 -18.90
CA THR A 14 10.41 -20.41 -19.64
C THR A 14 10.17 -19.53 -20.86
N SER A 15 8.99 -19.62 -21.49
CA SER A 15 8.59 -18.73 -22.59
C SER A 15 7.09 -18.48 -22.60
N VAL A 16 6.70 -17.40 -23.27
CA VAL A 16 5.32 -17.00 -23.52
C VAL A 16 5.17 -16.86 -25.03
N ASP A 17 4.26 -17.64 -25.61
CA ASP A 17 4.02 -17.65 -27.04
C ASP A 17 2.88 -16.69 -27.36
N LEU A 18 3.11 -15.77 -28.31
CA LEU A 18 2.11 -14.80 -28.75
C LEU A 18 1.51 -15.22 -30.09
N ALA A 19 0.20 -15.08 -30.22
CA ALA A 19 -0.47 -15.23 -31.50
C ALA A 19 -0.12 -14.06 -32.46
N PRO A 20 -0.38 -14.15 -33.77
CA PRO A 20 -0.13 -13.05 -34.71
C PRO A 20 -0.83 -11.73 -34.36
N CYS A 21 -1.98 -11.76 -33.69
CA CYS A 21 -2.65 -10.56 -33.17
C CYS A 21 -2.01 -10.01 -31.87
N GLY A 22 -0.93 -10.63 -31.41
CA GLY A 22 -0.12 -10.28 -30.25
C GLY A 22 -0.80 -10.51 -28.90
N LYS A 23 -1.87 -11.30 -28.83
CA LYS A 23 -2.41 -11.82 -27.55
C LYS A 23 -1.58 -13.03 -27.11
N ILE A 24 -1.61 -13.38 -25.84
CA ILE A 24 -0.94 -14.60 -25.36
C ILE A 24 -1.72 -15.82 -25.85
N ASP A 25 -1.03 -16.76 -26.49
CA ASP A 25 -1.60 -18.02 -26.94
C ASP A 25 -1.35 -19.13 -25.91
N ALA A 26 -0.11 -19.24 -25.43
CA ALA A 26 0.29 -20.23 -24.44
C ALA A 26 1.50 -19.81 -23.61
N VAL A 27 1.69 -20.50 -22.48
CA VAL A 27 2.94 -20.47 -21.70
C VAL A 27 3.62 -21.83 -21.77
N LYS A 28 4.95 -21.83 -21.89
CA LYS A 28 5.76 -23.05 -21.87
C LYS A 28 6.47 -23.19 -20.54
N LEU A 29 6.36 -24.38 -19.95
CA LEU A 29 7.07 -24.73 -18.73
C LEU A 29 8.45 -25.30 -19.05
N GLN A 30 9.36 -25.25 -18.07
CA GLN A 30 10.69 -25.86 -18.15
C GLN A 30 10.64 -27.37 -18.45
N THR A 31 9.55 -28.05 -18.05
CA THR A 31 9.30 -29.46 -18.35
C THR A 31 9.00 -29.74 -19.84
N GLY A 32 8.83 -28.69 -20.65
CA GLY A 32 8.38 -28.77 -22.04
C GLY A 32 6.87 -28.76 -22.21
N GLN A 33 6.09 -28.86 -21.11
CA GLN A 33 4.64 -28.76 -21.16
C GLN A 33 4.21 -27.37 -21.65
N VAL A 34 3.26 -27.34 -22.57
CA VAL A 34 2.64 -26.11 -23.09
C VAL A 34 1.23 -26.00 -22.52
N ILE A 35 0.89 -24.81 -22.01
CA ILE A 35 -0.42 -24.52 -21.43
C ILE A 35 -1.03 -23.36 -22.23
N ALA A 36 -2.00 -23.69 -23.07
CA ALA A 36 -2.82 -22.72 -23.79
C ALA A 36 -4.02 -22.30 -22.93
N ALA A 37 -4.44 -21.04 -23.08
CA ALA A 37 -5.64 -20.52 -22.42
C ALA A 37 -6.22 -19.33 -23.20
N ASP A 38 -7.52 -19.10 -23.06
CA ASP A 38 -8.17 -17.94 -23.66
C ASP A 38 -7.81 -16.65 -22.93
N PHE A 39 -7.56 -16.74 -21.62
CA PHE A 39 -7.33 -15.62 -20.71
C PHE A 39 -6.25 -15.97 -19.68
N PHE A 40 -5.37 -15.01 -19.40
CA PHE A 40 -4.25 -15.15 -18.48
C PHE A 40 -4.35 -14.13 -17.34
N ILE A 41 -4.07 -14.57 -16.12
CA ILE A 41 -3.91 -13.68 -14.96
C ILE A 41 -2.43 -13.72 -14.57
N ASP A 42 -1.74 -12.60 -14.77
CA ASP A 42 -0.33 -12.48 -14.38
C ASP A 42 -0.24 -12.19 -12.88
N CYS A 43 0.13 -13.20 -12.10
CA CYS A 43 0.48 -13.09 -10.69
C CYS A 43 1.96 -13.39 -10.44
N SER A 44 2.83 -13.17 -11.44
CA SER A 44 4.26 -13.57 -11.39
C SER A 44 5.16 -12.67 -10.53
N GLY A 45 4.55 -11.78 -9.75
CA GLY A 45 5.25 -10.84 -8.89
C GLY A 45 5.95 -9.73 -9.69
N PHE A 46 7.02 -9.14 -9.14
CA PHE A 46 7.82 -8.10 -9.79
C PHE A 46 8.38 -8.52 -11.16
N ALA A 47 8.48 -9.82 -11.44
CA ALA A 47 8.95 -10.31 -12.71
C ALA A 47 8.01 -9.97 -13.88
N ALA A 48 6.72 -9.74 -13.61
CA ALA A 48 5.69 -9.35 -14.59
C ALA A 48 5.84 -10.09 -15.93
N LEU A 49 5.96 -11.41 -15.85
CA LEU A 49 6.37 -12.30 -16.94
C LEU A 49 5.45 -12.20 -18.15
N LEU A 50 4.16 -11.97 -17.94
CA LEU A 50 3.18 -11.94 -19.02
C LEU A 50 2.89 -10.50 -19.42
N ILE A 51 2.48 -9.66 -18.47
CA ILE A 51 2.00 -8.32 -18.77
C ILE A 51 3.13 -7.40 -19.26
N GLU A 52 4.34 -7.54 -18.70
CA GLU A 52 5.47 -6.70 -19.07
C GLU A 52 6.39 -7.44 -20.04
N LYS A 53 6.99 -8.56 -19.64
CA LYS A 53 8.03 -9.19 -20.46
C LYS A 53 7.51 -9.72 -21.80
N ALA A 54 6.28 -10.21 -21.87
CA ALA A 54 5.70 -10.72 -23.11
C ALA A 54 4.88 -9.65 -23.85
N LEU A 55 4.03 -8.90 -23.15
CA LEU A 55 3.12 -7.93 -23.76
C LEU A 55 3.64 -6.49 -23.83
N ASN A 56 4.74 -6.18 -23.14
CA ASN A 56 5.45 -4.90 -23.19
C ASN A 56 4.54 -3.68 -22.98
N VAL A 57 3.70 -3.74 -21.93
CA VAL A 57 2.74 -2.66 -21.64
C VAL A 57 3.42 -1.37 -21.14
N GLY A 58 4.64 -1.47 -20.60
CA GLY A 58 5.36 -0.35 -20.02
C GLY A 58 4.99 -0.06 -18.56
N PHE A 59 5.82 0.75 -17.91
CA PHE A 59 5.74 1.06 -16.49
C PHE A 59 5.85 2.57 -16.25
N GLU A 60 4.95 3.10 -15.43
CA GLU A 60 5.00 4.45 -14.92
C GLU A 60 5.66 4.44 -13.54
N SER A 61 6.85 5.05 -13.44
CA SER A 61 7.60 5.15 -12.19
C SER A 61 7.18 6.37 -11.39
N TYR A 62 6.91 6.16 -10.10
CA TYR A 62 6.65 7.22 -9.11
C TYR A 62 7.86 7.50 -8.23
N GLN A 63 9.06 7.00 -8.59
CA GLN A 63 10.28 7.11 -7.78
C GLN A 63 10.68 8.56 -7.45
N HIS A 64 10.26 9.52 -8.27
CA HIS A 64 10.50 10.94 -8.06
C HIS A 64 9.69 11.53 -6.88
N TRP A 65 8.56 10.91 -6.53
CA TRP A 65 7.76 11.28 -5.35
C TRP A 65 7.93 10.32 -4.17
N LEU A 66 8.12 9.04 -4.47
CA LEU A 66 8.30 7.97 -3.49
C LEU A 66 9.74 7.47 -3.58
N PRO A 67 10.68 8.02 -2.80
CA PRO A 67 12.12 7.82 -3.01
C PRO A 67 12.65 6.46 -2.52
N CYS A 68 11.91 5.76 -1.68
CA CYS A 68 12.29 4.42 -1.23
C CYS A 68 12.22 3.42 -2.39
N ASP A 69 13.21 2.52 -2.46
CA ASP A 69 13.38 1.55 -3.56
C ASP A 69 13.76 0.15 -3.06
N SER A 70 13.98 0.01 -1.76
CA SER A 70 14.48 -1.21 -1.16
C SER A 70 13.85 -1.45 0.19
N ALA A 71 13.76 -2.72 0.57
CA ALA A 71 13.39 -3.12 1.91
C ALA A 71 14.15 -4.36 2.37
N TYR A 72 14.39 -4.44 3.67
CA TYR A 72 14.69 -5.70 4.33
C TYR A 72 13.51 -6.11 5.20
N ALA A 73 13.15 -7.39 5.19
CA ALA A 73 12.09 -7.94 6.03
C ALA A 73 12.62 -9.10 6.87
N VAL A 74 12.31 -9.12 8.17
CA VAL A 74 12.74 -10.17 9.09
C VAL A 74 11.70 -10.42 10.20
N PRO A 75 11.33 -11.68 10.46
CA PRO A 75 10.58 -12.03 11.66
C PRO A 75 11.49 -12.04 12.90
N CYS A 76 10.98 -11.58 14.04
CA CYS A 76 11.62 -11.81 15.33
C CYS A 76 10.68 -12.48 16.32
N GLU A 77 11.23 -13.01 17.41
CA GLU A 77 10.47 -13.54 18.54
C GLU A 77 9.42 -12.51 19.02
N LYS A 78 8.26 -13.02 19.45
CA LYS A 78 7.21 -12.19 20.03
C LYS A 78 7.70 -11.59 21.35
N VAL A 79 7.38 -10.32 21.57
CA VAL A 79 7.54 -9.68 22.89
C VAL A 79 6.34 -9.91 23.81
N PRO A 80 6.53 -9.90 25.14
CA PRO A 80 5.46 -10.14 26.11
C PRO A 80 4.22 -9.25 25.90
N GLU A 81 4.41 -7.96 25.59
CA GLU A 81 3.33 -7.02 25.32
C GLU A 81 3.13 -6.81 23.82
N SER A 82 2.06 -7.40 23.27
CA SER A 82 1.67 -7.20 21.88
C SER A 82 0.76 -5.97 21.75
N THR A 83 1.14 -5.02 20.89
CA THR A 83 0.32 -3.85 20.60
C THR A 83 -0.72 -4.17 19.52
N PRO A 84 -1.99 -3.73 19.64
CA PRO A 84 -3.06 -4.02 18.68
C PRO A 84 -3.01 -3.10 17.43
N TYR A 85 -1.81 -2.70 17.01
CA TYR A 85 -1.60 -1.78 15.89
C TYR A 85 -0.22 -1.99 15.27
N THR A 86 -0.12 -1.64 13.99
CA THR A 86 1.13 -1.53 13.26
C THR A 86 1.81 -0.22 13.62
N ARG A 87 3.15 -0.22 13.73
CA ARG A 87 3.93 1.02 13.83
C ARG A 87 4.68 1.25 12.54
N ALA A 88 4.60 2.46 12.01
CA ALA A 88 5.50 3.00 11.00
C ALA A 88 6.44 4.00 11.68
N ILE A 89 7.73 3.67 11.73
CA ILE A 89 8.73 4.41 12.50
C ILE A 89 9.69 5.08 11.52
N ALA A 90 9.70 6.40 11.49
CA ALA A 90 10.58 7.14 10.59
C ALA A 90 12.05 7.11 11.07
N HIS A 91 12.97 7.01 10.11
CA HIS A 91 14.42 7.04 10.27
C HIS A 91 15.06 7.90 9.17
N SER A 92 16.37 8.19 9.25
CA SER A 92 17.07 9.07 8.28
C SER A 92 17.01 8.61 6.83
N MET A 93 16.97 7.29 6.61
CA MET A 93 17.02 6.64 5.31
C MET A 93 15.66 6.17 4.77
N GLY A 94 14.59 6.32 5.54
CA GLY A 94 13.27 5.76 5.24
C GLY A 94 12.48 5.47 6.52
N TRP A 95 11.81 4.32 6.60
CA TRP A 95 10.99 3.98 7.76
C TRP A 95 10.94 2.47 8.01
N GLN A 96 10.68 2.09 9.26
CA GLN A 96 10.55 0.71 9.69
C GLN A 96 9.09 0.39 10.02
N TRP A 97 8.56 -0.69 9.46
CA TRP A 97 7.32 -1.28 9.94
C TRP A 97 7.58 -2.24 11.08
N ARG A 98 6.60 -2.31 11.99
CA ARG A 98 6.51 -3.32 13.03
C ARG A 98 5.06 -3.81 13.13
N ILE A 99 4.86 -5.09 12.87
CA ILE A 99 3.54 -5.75 12.82
C ILE A 99 3.53 -6.90 13.83
N PRO A 100 2.94 -6.70 15.02
CA PRO A 100 2.76 -7.76 16.00
C PRO A 100 1.82 -8.86 15.48
N LEU A 101 2.24 -10.12 15.58
CA LEU A 101 1.41 -11.29 15.30
C LEU A 101 1.36 -12.19 16.54
N GLN A 102 0.49 -13.20 16.52
CA GLN A 102 0.25 -14.06 17.70
C GLN A 102 1.50 -14.81 18.19
N HIS A 103 2.42 -15.20 17.28
CA HIS A 103 3.59 -16.03 17.61
C HIS A 103 4.94 -15.36 17.31
N ARG A 104 4.94 -14.21 16.63
CA ARG A 104 6.15 -13.50 16.19
C ARG A 104 5.83 -12.04 15.91
N THR A 105 6.84 -11.20 15.77
CA THR A 105 6.68 -9.85 15.23
C THR A 105 7.28 -9.80 13.82
N GLY A 106 6.53 -9.27 12.86
CA GLY A 106 7.04 -8.98 11.52
C GLY A 106 7.67 -7.59 11.50
N ASN A 107 8.93 -7.49 11.09
CA ASN A 107 9.64 -6.21 10.98
C ASN A 107 10.16 -6.04 9.57
N GLY A 108 10.32 -4.79 9.16
CA GLY A 108 11.08 -4.48 7.98
C GLY A 108 11.39 -3.01 7.84
N LEU A 109 12.55 -2.74 7.26
CA LEU A 109 13.05 -1.40 7.00
C LEU A 109 12.86 -1.12 5.51
N VAL A 110 12.03 -0.15 5.18
CA VAL A 110 11.89 0.43 3.84
C VAL A 110 12.85 1.61 3.75
N TYR A 111 13.74 1.62 2.77
CA TYR A 111 14.78 2.63 2.65
C TYR A 111 15.03 3.06 1.20
N CYS A 112 15.64 4.24 1.08
CA CYS A 112 16.16 4.76 -0.17
C CYS A 112 17.65 4.39 -0.30
N SER A 113 17.99 3.55 -1.27
CA SER A 113 19.36 3.07 -1.50
C SER A 113 20.40 4.18 -1.76
N ARG A 114 19.95 5.41 -2.07
CA ARG A 114 20.82 6.58 -2.23
C ARG A 114 21.37 7.12 -0.90
N PHE A 115 20.75 6.78 0.23
CA PHE A 115 21.07 7.33 1.55
C PHE A 115 21.70 6.33 2.53
N ILE A 116 21.66 5.03 2.22
CA ILE A 116 22.23 3.97 3.06
C ILE A 116 22.61 2.77 2.19
N SER A 117 23.69 2.07 2.53
CA SER A 117 24.03 0.81 1.87
C SER A 117 23.14 -0.35 2.33
N ASP A 118 23.07 -1.42 1.53
CA ASP A 118 22.31 -2.62 1.88
C ASP A 118 22.77 -3.22 3.22
N ASP A 119 24.10 -3.32 3.41
CA ASP A 119 24.70 -3.92 4.61
C ASP A 119 24.38 -3.09 5.86
N GLU A 120 24.48 -1.76 5.76
CA GLU A 120 24.11 -0.84 6.86
C GLU A 120 22.62 -0.91 7.16
N ALA A 121 21.76 -0.96 6.14
CA ALA A 121 20.30 -1.07 6.30
C ALA A 121 19.92 -2.40 6.97
N GLN A 122 20.55 -3.50 6.56
CA GLN A 122 20.36 -4.81 7.17
C GLN A 122 20.78 -4.81 8.64
N GLN A 123 21.97 -4.29 8.94
CA GLN A 123 22.47 -4.20 10.31
C GLN A 123 21.60 -3.28 11.17
N PHE A 124 21.14 -2.16 10.62
CA PHE A 124 20.23 -1.24 11.28
C PHE A 124 18.92 -1.93 11.67
N LEU A 125 18.30 -2.68 10.75
CA LEU A 125 17.08 -3.43 11.04
C LEU A 125 17.31 -4.46 12.14
N LEU A 126 18.39 -5.24 12.08
CA LEU A 126 18.72 -6.25 13.09
C LEU A 126 18.95 -5.64 14.48
N ASN A 127 19.58 -4.47 14.56
CA ASN A 127 19.81 -3.76 15.82
C ASN A 127 18.52 -3.16 16.42
N ASN A 128 17.47 -2.98 15.63
CA ASN A 128 16.19 -2.37 16.03
C ASN A 128 15.03 -3.38 16.15
N LEU A 129 15.34 -4.68 16.27
CA LEU A 129 14.33 -5.71 16.57
C LEU A 129 14.04 -5.75 18.06
N ASP A 130 12.77 -5.95 18.42
CA ASP A 130 12.40 -6.12 19.84
C ASP A 130 12.82 -7.48 20.42
N GLY A 131 13.23 -8.42 19.57
CA GLY A 131 13.51 -9.80 19.96
C GLY A 131 14.48 -10.46 18.99
N LYS A 132 14.88 -11.69 19.32
CA LYS A 132 15.83 -12.45 18.51
C LYS A 132 15.25 -12.69 17.11
N PRO A 133 16.03 -12.50 16.02
CA PRO A 133 15.59 -12.84 14.68
C PRO A 133 15.30 -14.34 14.56
N LEU A 134 14.21 -14.68 13.87
CA LEU A 134 13.76 -16.05 13.62
C LEU A 134 14.19 -16.58 12.24
N ALA A 135 14.73 -15.71 11.39
CA ALA A 135 15.26 -16.03 10.07
C ALA A 135 16.27 -14.96 9.65
N GLU A 136 16.99 -15.22 8.57
CA GLU A 136 17.82 -14.20 7.92
C GLU A 136 16.94 -13.11 7.27
N PRO A 137 17.35 -11.82 7.32
CA PRO A 137 16.66 -10.75 6.62
C PRO A 137 16.58 -10.99 5.11
N ILE A 138 15.38 -10.84 4.55
CA ILE A 138 15.15 -10.96 3.11
C ILE A 138 15.20 -9.58 2.48
N LYS A 139 16.11 -9.39 1.52
CA LYS A 139 16.16 -8.17 0.71
C LYS A 139 15.06 -8.18 -0.36
N ILE A 140 14.41 -7.05 -0.52
CA ILE A 140 13.43 -6.76 -1.57
C ILE A 140 13.88 -5.47 -2.25
N SER A 141 14.01 -5.47 -3.57
CA SER A 141 14.23 -4.26 -4.36
C SER A 141 13.02 -4.03 -5.26
N PHE A 142 12.58 -2.79 -5.37
CA PHE A 142 11.37 -2.41 -6.07
C PHE A 142 11.50 -1.01 -6.69
N THR A 143 10.63 -0.73 -7.64
CA THR A 143 10.40 0.64 -8.13
C THR A 143 8.94 0.97 -7.87
N PRO A 144 8.63 2.01 -7.08
CA PRO A 144 7.25 2.39 -6.83
C PRO A 144 6.61 2.88 -8.13
N GLY A 145 5.40 2.44 -8.41
CA GLY A 145 4.74 2.73 -9.68
C GLY A 145 3.73 1.67 -10.09
N ARG A 146 3.24 1.80 -11.32
CA ARG A 146 2.24 0.91 -11.91
C ARG A 146 2.56 0.59 -13.36
N ARG A 147 1.99 -0.51 -13.88
CA ARG A 147 1.90 -0.73 -15.32
C ARG A 147 1.02 0.34 -15.94
N LEU A 148 1.37 0.77 -17.16
CA LEU A 148 0.53 1.71 -17.92
C LEU A 148 -0.88 1.15 -18.15
N LYS A 149 -0.97 -0.17 -18.35
CA LYS A 149 -2.23 -0.93 -18.40
C LYS A 149 -2.13 -2.16 -17.51
N GLN A 150 -3.06 -2.28 -16.55
CA GLN A 150 -3.19 -3.48 -15.73
C GLN A 150 -3.89 -4.61 -16.49
N TRP A 151 -4.81 -4.30 -17.40
CA TRP A 151 -5.39 -5.23 -18.38
C TRP A 151 -4.90 -4.88 -19.78
N HIS A 152 -4.22 -5.81 -20.45
CA HIS A 152 -3.90 -5.70 -21.87
C HIS A 152 -4.24 -6.98 -22.64
N LYS A 153 -5.01 -6.85 -23.73
CA LYS A 153 -5.48 -7.98 -24.56
C LYS A 153 -6.16 -9.06 -23.71
N ASN A 154 -5.63 -10.28 -23.69
CA ASN A 154 -6.17 -11.37 -22.89
C ASN A 154 -5.38 -11.63 -21.59
N CYS A 155 -4.69 -10.61 -21.08
CA CYS A 155 -3.93 -10.70 -19.83
C CYS A 155 -4.30 -9.58 -18.86
N VAL A 156 -4.55 -9.94 -17.60
CA VAL A 156 -4.70 -9.01 -16.48
C VAL A 156 -3.62 -9.28 -15.45
N ALA A 157 -2.90 -8.24 -15.04
CA ALA A 157 -1.93 -8.30 -13.96
C ALA A 157 -2.60 -8.08 -12.61
N ILE A 158 -2.34 -8.95 -11.64
CA ILE A 158 -2.86 -8.84 -10.27
C ILE A 158 -1.74 -9.04 -9.26
N GLY A 159 -1.62 -8.11 -8.31
CA GLY A 159 -0.56 -8.09 -7.32
C GLY A 159 0.69 -7.38 -7.85
N LEU A 160 1.88 -7.82 -7.44
CA LEU A 160 3.13 -7.09 -7.74
C LEU A 160 3.48 -7.02 -9.24
N SER A 161 2.81 -7.81 -10.09
CA SER A 161 2.94 -7.72 -11.55
C SER A 161 2.30 -6.47 -12.13
N SER A 162 1.24 -5.93 -11.49
CA SER A 162 0.53 -4.73 -11.96
C SER A 162 1.14 -3.42 -11.46
N GLY A 163 1.93 -3.47 -10.40
CA GLY A 163 2.52 -2.30 -9.76
C GLY A 163 2.82 -2.57 -8.29
N PHE A 164 3.50 -1.63 -7.66
CA PHE A 164 3.81 -1.69 -6.24
C PHE A 164 3.97 -0.28 -5.68
N LEU A 165 3.47 -0.10 -4.48
CA LEU A 165 3.71 1.06 -3.63
C LEU A 165 4.18 0.51 -2.29
N GLU A 166 5.02 1.28 -1.59
CA GLU A 166 5.52 0.88 -0.28
C GLU A 166 4.37 0.68 0.73
N PRO A 167 4.51 -0.26 1.68
CA PRO A 167 3.39 -0.73 2.49
C PRO A 167 3.06 0.21 3.67
N LEU A 168 3.27 1.53 3.53
CA LEU A 168 3.05 2.50 4.60
C LEU A 168 1.59 2.50 5.08
N GLU A 169 0.66 2.25 4.14
CA GLU A 169 -0.79 2.24 4.37
C GLU A 169 -1.43 0.86 4.10
N SER A 170 -0.64 -0.21 4.12
CA SER A 170 -1.13 -1.60 4.02
C SER A 170 -2.02 -1.91 2.79
N THR A 171 -1.76 -1.28 1.64
CA THR A 171 -2.67 -1.29 0.49
C THR A 171 -2.49 -2.45 -0.50
N SER A 172 -1.39 -3.19 -0.47
CA SER A 172 -1.09 -4.22 -1.50
C SER A 172 -2.12 -5.35 -1.58
N LEU A 173 -2.61 -5.86 -0.43
CA LEU A 173 -3.67 -6.89 -0.44
C LEU A 173 -5.02 -6.31 -0.85
N HIS A 174 -5.29 -5.06 -0.49
CA HIS A 174 -6.48 -4.36 -0.96
C HIS A 174 -6.49 -4.25 -2.49
N LEU A 175 -5.38 -3.82 -3.11
CA LEU A 175 -5.24 -3.76 -4.57
C LEU A 175 -5.48 -5.11 -5.25
N VAL A 176 -5.02 -6.21 -4.66
CA VAL A 176 -5.31 -7.56 -5.16
C VAL A 176 -6.81 -7.84 -5.13
N GLN A 177 -7.48 -7.56 -4.01
CA GLN A 177 -8.92 -7.80 -3.86
C GLN A 177 -9.75 -6.93 -4.80
N SER A 178 -9.43 -5.64 -4.89
CA SER A 178 -10.10 -4.68 -5.77
C SER A 178 -9.95 -5.10 -7.24
N ALA A 179 -8.76 -5.48 -7.68
CA ALA A 179 -8.54 -5.98 -9.03
C ALA A 179 -9.35 -7.26 -9.35
N ILE A 180 -9.45 -8.20 -8.39
CA ILE A 180 -10.27 -9.42 -8.56
C ILE A 180 -11.76 -9.05 -8.67
N ILE A 181 -12.26 -8.14 -7.83
CA ILE A 181 -13.65 -7.70 -7.86
C ILE A 181 -13.96 -6.98 -9.18
N ARG A 182 -13.08 -6.05 -9.59
CA ARG A 182 -13.19 -5.30 -10.84
C ARG A 182 -13.19 -6.23 -12.05
N LEU A 183 -12.25 -7.19 -12.09
CA LEU A 183 -12.21 -8.20 -13.15
C LEU A 183 -13.48 -9.05 -13.16
N SER A 184 -14.02 -9.42 -11.99
CA SER A 184 -15.25 -10.22 -11.91
C SER A 184 -16.46 -9.45 -12.46
N LYS A 185 -16.54 -8.14 -12.20
CA LYS A 185 -17.61 -7.27 -12.74
C LYS A 185 -17.50 -7.07 -14.25
N LEU A 186 -16.28 -7.04 -14.78
CA LEU A 186 -15.98 -6.77 -16.19
C LEU A 186 -15.61 -8.03 -16.98
N PHE A 187 -15.89 -9.22 -16.44
CA PHE A 187 -15.37 -10.47 -17.00
C PHE A 187 -15.96 -10.74 -18.39
N PRO A 188 -15.12 -11.06 -19.40
CA PRO A 188 -15.55 -11.12 -20.80
C PRO A 188 -16.21 -12.46 -21.16
N HIS A 189 -17.49 -12.66 -20.83
CA HIS A 189 -18.21 -13.91 -21.10
C HIS A 189 -18.42 -14.25 -22.59
N HIS A 190 -18.46 -13.23 -23.45
CA HIS A 190 -18.68 -13.36 -24.90
C HIS A 190 -17.49 -12.86 -25.73
N GLY A 191 -16.30 -12.88 -25.13
CA GLY A 191 -15.09 -12.32 -25.72
C GLY A 191 -14.73 -10.97 -25.13
N ILE A 192 -13.44 -10.64 -25.28
CA ILE A 192 -12.83 -9.44 -24.70
C ILE A 192 -13.17 -8.23 -25.57
N THR A 193 -13.72 -7.18 -24.96
CA THR A 193 -14.05 -5.92 -25.63
C THR A 193 -13.09 -4.81 -25.17
N SER A 194 -12.81 -3.84 -26.05
CA SER A 194 -12.00 -2.68 -25.68
C SER A 194 -12.61 -1.90 -24.53
N ASN A 195 -13.93 -1.72 -24.53
CA ASN A 195 -14.63 -0.96 -23.49
C ASN A 195 -14.45 -1.56 -22.09
N ALA A 196 -14.45 -2.89 -21.96
CA ALA A 196 -14.20 -3.54 -20.68
C ALA A 196 -12.74 -3.37 -20.23
N ILE A 197 -11.78 -3.45 -21.16
CA ILE A 197 -10.36 -3.19 -20.89
C ILE A 197 -10.15 -1.73 -20.46
N ASP A 198 -10.73 -0.79 -21.17
CA ASP A 198 -10.54 0.64 -20.96
C ASP A 198 -11.14 1.06 -19.61
N GLU A 199 -12.35 0.59 -19.29
CA GLU A 199 -12.98 0.83 -17.98
C GLU A 199 -12.19 0.21 -16.84
N PHE A 200 -11.71 -1.03 -17.00
CA PHE A 200 -10.87 -1.67 -15.99
C PHE A 200 -9.61 -0.85 -15.71
N ASN A 201 -8.94 -0.41 -16.78
CA ASN A 201 -7.70 0.34 -16.68
C ASN A 201 -7.92 1.73 -16.07
N HIS A 202 -8.99 2.43 -16.45
CA HIS A 202 -9.36 3.73 -15.86
C HIS A 202 -9.54 3.62 -14.34
N GLN A 203 -10.35 2.65 -13.87
CA GLN A 203 -10.52 2.44 -12.43
C GLN A 203 -9.21 2.05 -11.73
N SER A 204 -8.39 1.20 -12.37
CA SER A 204 -7.10 0.80 -11.78
C SER A 204 -6.10 1.94 -11.67
N GLN A 205 -6.09 2.84 -12.67
CA GLN A 205 -5.23 4.00 -12.69
C GLN A 205 -5.61 4.95 -11.56
N ASN A 206 -6.89 5.31 -11.47
CA ASN A 206 -7.38 6.22 -10.43
C ASN A 206 -7.09 5.68 -9.03
N GLU A 207 -7.29 4.37 -8.81
CA GLU A 207 -6.98 3.72 -7.53
C GLU A 207 -5.49 3.80 -7.16
N PHE A 208 -4.59 3.53 -8.11
CA PHE A 208 -3.13 3.65 -7.86
C PHE A 208 -2.71 5.10 -7.60
N GLU A 209 -3.26 6.06 -8.33
CA GLU A 209 -2.94 7.48 -8.18
C GLU A 209 -3.45 8.04 -6.84
N GLN A 210 -4.65 7.64 -6.41
CA GLN A 210 -5.18 8.02 -5.10
C GLN A 210 -4.34 7.46 -3.95
N ILE A 211 -3.88 6.21 -4.06
CA ILE A 211 -3.00 5.63 -3.04
C ILE A 211 -1.63 6.28 -3.05
N ARG A 212 -1.07 6.53 -4.23
CA ARG A 212 0.18 7.27 -4.40
C ARG A 212 0.09 8.62 -3.69
N ASP A 213 -0.93 9.43 -3.98
CA ASP A 213 -1.11 10.77 -3.41
C ASP A 213 -1.19 10.72 -1.87
N PHE A 214 -1.89 9.74 -1.31
CA PHE A 214 -1.97 9.57 0.14
C PHE A 214 -0.64 9.16 0.78
N ILE A 215 0.18 8.33 0.12
CA ILE A 215 1.52 7.98 0.60
C ILE A 215 2.45 9.20 0.48
N ILE A 216 2.40 9.94 -0.63
CA ILE A 216 3.17 11.18 -0.83
C ILE A 216 2.92 12.17 0.30
N LEU A 217 1.68 12.32 0.77
CA LEU A 217 1.31 13.20 1.88
C LEU A 217 2.20 12.98 3.13
N HIS A 218 2.50 11.73 3.47
CA HIS A 218 3.30 11.37 4.63
C HIS A 218 4.75 11.83 4.52
N TYR A 219 5.27 11.84 3.29
CA TYR A 219 6.59 12.32 2.96
C TYR A 219 6.64 13.82 2.81
N HIS A 220 5.63 14.44 2.20
CA HIS A 220 5.66 15.86 1.85
C HIS A 220 5.40 16.77 3.06
N LEU A 221 4.41 16.45 3.88
CA LEU A 221 4.02 17.28 5.05
C LEU A 221 4.89 17.06 6.29
N ASN A 222 5.96 16.29 6.17
CA ASN A 222 6.78 15.97 7.32
C ASN A 222 7.44 17.24 7.88
N GLN A 223 7.55 17.36 9.22
CA GLN A 223 8.19 18.50 9.90
C GLN A 223 9.58 18.16 10.46
N ARG A 224 10.29 17.22 9.83
CA ARG A 224 11.61 16.76 10.30
C ARG A 224 12.67 17.77 9.89
N GLU A 225 12.85 18.79 10.72
CA GLU A 225 13.92 19.77 10.59
C GLU A 225 15.11 19.40 11.51
N HIS A 226 16.30 19.93 11.19
CA HIS A 226 17.44 20.03 12.12
C HIS A 226 18.37 18.81 12.35
N ALA A 227 18.45 17.83 11.45
CA ALA A 227 19.58 16.90 11.43
C ALA A 227 20.18 16.81 10.02
N GLU A 228 21.50 17.01 9.88
CA GLU A 228 22.24 16.82 8.62
C GLU A 228 22.03 15.41 8.02
N GLU A 229 21.62 14.46 8.86
CA GLU A 229 21.32 13.08 8.50
C GLU A 229 19.92 12.88 7.85
N MET A 230 19.01 13.86 7.91
CA MET A 230 17.61 13.73 7.43
C MET A 230 17.39 14.25 5.99
N ARG A 231 18.42 14.16 5.15
CA ARG A 231 18.39 14.69 3.76
C ARG A 231 17.25 14.14 2.90
N LEU A 232 16.88 12.87 3.09
CA LEU A 232 15.72 12.26 2.42
C LEU A 232 14.43 13.05 2.67
N TRP A 233 14.15 13.35 3.94
CA TRP A 233 12.92 14.02 4.35
C TRP A 233 12.87 15.48 3.91
N GLN A 234 14.01 16.17 3.93
CA GLN A 234 14.14 17.54 3.41
C GLN A 234 13.86 17.61 1.91
N GLN A 235 14.34 16.62 1.15
CA GLN A 235 14.00 16.51 -0.28
C GLN A 235 12.50 16.31 -0.47
N CYS A 236 11.86 15.44 0.31
CA CYS A 236 10.42 15.21 0.20
C CYS A 236 9.57 16.43 0.58
N GLN A 237 10.02 17.28 1.51
CA GLN A 237 9.30 18.53 1.87
C GLN A 237 9.24 19.52 0.70
N THR A 238 10.25 19.51 -0.16
CA THR A 238 10.44 20.51 -1.22
C THR A 238 10.18 19.96 -2.62
N MET A 239 9.83 18.67 -2.74
CA MET A 239 9.49 18.07 -4.02
C MET A 239 8.15 18.61 -4.54
N ASP A 240 8.04 18.78 -5.85
CA ASP A 240 6.76 18.99 -6.50
C ASP A 240 5.84 17.78 -6.24
N ILE A 241 4.56 18.03 -6.04
CA ILE A 241 3.55 16.99 -5.83
C ILE A 241 2.44 17.06 -6.90
N PRO A 242 1.66 15.99 -7.10
CA PRO A 242 0.52 16.03 -8.00
C PRO A 242 -0.44 17.17 -7.67
N GLU A 243 -0.98 17.83 -8.69
CA GLU A 243 -1.92 18.95 -8.52
C GLU A 243 -3.14 18.55 -7.69
N SER A 244 -3.65 17.32 -7.89
CA SER A 244 -4.73 16.73 -7.10
C SER A 244 -4.45 16.70 -5.59
N LEU A 245 -3.22 16.36 -5.22
CA LEU A 245 -2.80 16.32 -3.83
C LEU A 245 -2.61 17.74 -3.27
N GLN A 246 -1.97 18.63 -4.03
CA GLN A 246 -1.77 20.03 -3.64
C GLN A 246 -3.10 20.73 -3.37
N GLN A 247 -4.07 20.59 -4.28
CA GLN A 247 -5.42 21.15 -4.12
C GLN A 247 -6.10 20.63 -2.84
N LYS A 248 -5.98 19.33 -2.53
CA LYS A 248 -6.57 18.74 -1.32
C LYS A 248 -5.90 19.27 -0.04
N ILE A 249 -4.58 19.43 -0.04
CA ILE A 249 -3.81 20.00 1.06
C ILE A 249 -4.21 21.46 1.30
N ASP A 250 -4.27 22.27 0.24
CA ASP A 250 -4.57 23.70 0.35
C ASP A 250 -6.00 23.94 0.81
N LEU A 251 -6.96 23.20 0.26
CA LEU A 251 -8.35 23.27 0.71
C LEU A 251 -8.50 22.91 2.19
N PHE A 252 -7.85 21.84 2.65
CA PHE A 252 -7.90 21.47 4.06
C PHE A 252 -7.23 22.53 4.94
N ARG A 253 -6.07 23.06 4.52
CA ARG A 253 -5.36 24.11 5.27
C ARG A 253 -6.19 25.38 5.40
N GLU A 254 -6.90 25.78 4.34
CA GLU A 254 -7.69 27.01 4.34
C GLU A 254 -9.01 26.85 5.10
N THR A 255 -9.74 25.74 4.88
CA THR A 255 -11.14 25.65 5.31
C THR A 255 -11.45 24.48 6.26
N GLY A 256 -10.47 23.60 6.50
CA GLY A 256 -10.67 22.35 7.25
C GLY A 256 -11.51 21.31 6.51
N ALA A 257 -11.84 21.55 5.23
CA ALA A 257 -12.67 20.64 4.45
C ALA A 257 -11.82 19.60 3.73
N VAL A 258 -12.32 18.37 3.72
CA VAL A 258 -11.77 17.28 2.90
C VAL A 258 -12.91 16.76 2.03
N PHE A 259 -12.66 16.66 0.72
CA PHE A 259 -13.58 16.02 -0.20
C PHE A 259 -12.97 14.76 -0.78
N ARG A 260 -13.79 13.72 -0.89
CA ARG A 260 -13.46 12.49 -1.59
C ARG A 260 -14.01 12.57 -3.00
N HIS A 261 -13.18 12.20 -3.97
CA HIS A 261 -13.61 12.05 -5.35
C HIS A 261 -13.83 10.56 -5.67
N GLN A 262 -14.93 10.23 -6.35
CA GLN A 262 -15.20 8.87 -6.84
C GLN A 262 -15.22 7.79 -5.73
N GLU A 263 -14.67 6.60 -6.01
CA GLU A 263 -14.51 5.47 -5.08
C GLU A 263 -13.15 5.49 -4.37
N GLU A 264 -12.74 6.64 -3.79
CA GLU A 264 -11.48 6.76 -3.03
C GLU A 264 -11.38 5.70 -1.91
N LEU A 265 -10.24 5.00 -1.83
CA LEU A 265 -9.97 4.03 -0.75
C LEU A 265 -9.97 4.71 0.63
N PHE A 266 -9.26 5.82 0.76
CA PHE A 266 -9.10 6.51 2.02
C PHE A 266 -10.34 7.35 2.35
N THR A 267 -10.79 7.24 3.60
CA THR A 267 -11.94 7.98 4.09
C THR A 267 -11.58 9.43 4.37
N GLU A 268 -12.59 10.29 4.48
CA GLU A 268 -12.41 11.68 4.87
C GLU A 268 -11.70 11.77 6.22
N THR A 269 -12.09 10.90 7.17
CA THR A 269 -11.46 10.79 8.49
C THR A 269 -9.97 10.43 8.38
N ALA A 270 -9.57 9.54 7.49
CA ALA A 270 -8.16 9.17 7.32
C ALA A 270 -7.32 10.38 6.85
N TRP A 271 -7.81 11.12 5.85
CA TRP A 271 -7.17 12.36 5.39
C TRP A 271 -7.06 13.40 6.51
N VAL A 272 -8.16 13.66 7.25
CA VAL A 272 -8.14 14.59 8.39
C VAL A 272 -7.13 14.15 9.45
N GLN A 273 -7.10 12.86 9.82
CA GLN A 273 -6.17 12.32 10.81
C GLN A 273 -4.71 12.50 10.40
N VAL A 274 -4.36 12.20 9.15
CA VAL A 274 -2.98 12.36 8.68
C VAL A 274 -2.61 13.84 8.53
N MET A 275 -3.46 14.68 7.95
CA MET A 275 -3.16 16.10 7.77
C MET A 275 -3.00 16.83 9.11
N LEU A 276 -3.92 16.64 10.06
CA LEU A 276 -3.79 17.17 11.42
C LEU A 276 -2.57 16.59 12.13
N GLY A 277 -2.35 15.28 12.03
CA GLY A 277 -1.23 14.59 12.66
C GLY A 277 0.14 15.01 12.13
N GLN A 278 0.21 15.46 10.88
CA GLN A 278 1.39 16.06 10.25
C GLN A 278 1.48 17.58 10.48
N GLY A 279 0.59 18.13 11.32
CA GLY A 279 0.62 19.50 11.81
C GLY A 279 0.00 20.55 10.88
N ILE A 280 -0.81 20.16 9.89
CA ILE A 280 -1.71 21.12 9.25
C ILE A 280 -2.83 21.43 10.22
N MET A 281 -2.81 22.64 10.79
CA MET A 281 -3.96 23.21 11.47
C MET A 281 -4.77 24.06 10.48
N PRO A 282 -6.04 23.72 10.20
CA PRO A 282 -6.90 24.53 9.36
C PRO A 282 -7.04 25.97 9.88
N GLN A 283 -7.07 26.93 8.95
CA GLN A 283 -7.26 28.36 9.26
C GLN A 283 -8.73 28.72 9.53
N ASP A 284 -9.64 27.92 9.00
CA ASP A 284 -11.08 28.05 9.19
C ASP A 284 -11.73 26.68 9.41
N PHE A 285 -13.00 26.69 9.79
CA PHE A 285 -13.83 25.50 10.02
C PHE A 285 -15.27 25.76 9.59
N ASN A 286 -16.06 24.71 9.42
CA ASN A 286 -17.46 24.87 9.03
C ASN A 286 -18.24 25.68 10.09
N PRO A 287 -18.88 26.82 9.73
CA PRO A 287 -19.60 27.68 10.67
C PRO A 287 -20.76 26.98 11.41
N LEU A 288 -21.26 25.85 10.89
CA LEU A 288 -22.23 25.01 11.60
C LEU A 288 -21.70 24.51 12.95
N ALA A 289 -20.39 24.45 13.16
CA ALA A 289 -19.82 24.15 14.47
C ALA A 289 -20.21 25.20 15.54
N ASN A 290 -20.47 26.46 15.14
CA ASN A 290 -20.88 27.53 16.06
C ASN A 290 -22.36 27.47 16.44
N THR A 291 -23.16 26.57 15.85
CA THR A 291 -24.57 26.42 16.24
C THR A 291 -24.75 25.64 17.53
N ILE A 292 -23.69 25.01 18.04
CA ILE A 292 -23.69 24.28 19.31
C ILE A 292 -23.28 25.25 20.44
N PRO A 293 -24.16 25.54 21.41
CA PRO A 293 -23.80 26.38 22.56
C PRO A 293 -22.63 25.79 23.35
N ALA A 294 -21.74 26.65 23.88
CA ALA A 294 -20.55 26.21 24.62
C ALA A 294 -20.84 25.27 25.83
N PRO A 295 -21.94 25.46 26.61
CA PRO A 295 -22.30 24.52 27.66
C PRO A 295 -22.64 23.12 27.10
N ASP A 296 -23.37 23.06 26.00
CA ASP A 296 -23.78 21.80 25.36
C ASP A 296 -22.57 21.08 24.76
N LEU A 297 -21.65 21.83 24.14
CA LEU A 297 -20.38 21.27 23.64
C LEU A 297 -19.52 20.70 24.78
N THR A 298 -19.45 21.40 25.91
CA THR A 298 -18.71 20.94 27.10
C THR A 298 -19.29 19.62 27.61
N VAL A 299 -20.62 19.54 27.74
CA VAL A 299 -21.30 18.32 28.15
C VAL A 299 -21.08 17.19 27.15
N PHE A 300 -21.17 17.48 25.85
CA PHE A 300 -20.92 16.50 24.79
C PHE A 300 -19.51 15.90 24.88
N LEU A 301 -18.47 16.74 24.99
CA LEU A 301 -17.08 16.29 25.11
C LEU A 301 -16.81 15.53 26.42
N GLN A 302 -17.44 15.94 27.53
CA GLN A 302 -17.37 15.22 28.80
C GLN A 302 -18.01 13.83 28.67
N ASN A 303 -19.18 13.74 28.05
CA ASN A 303 -19.85 12.46 27.81
C ASN A 303 -19.01 11.54 26.93
N MET A 304 -18.40 12.07 25.85
CA MET A 304 -17.47 11.30 25.02
C MET A 304 -16.30 10.75 25.84
N ARG A 305 -15.70 11.59 26.70
CA ARG A 305 -14.62 11.16 27.60
C ARG A 305 -15.07 10.03 28.53
N THR A 306 -16.21 10.19 29.19
CA THR A 306 -16.76 9.15 30.09
C THR A 306 -17.05 7.85 29.34
N ILE A 307 -17.57 7.91 28.11
CA ILE A 307 -17.80 6.72 27.28
C ILE A 307 -16.47 6.01 26.98
N ILE A 308 -15.44 6.77 26.58
CA ILE A 308 -14.11 6.23 26.28
C ILE A 308 -13.48 5.61 27.54
N ASP A 309 -13.47 6.34 28.67
CA ASP A 309 -12.89 5.87 29.93
C ASP A 309 -13.58 4.58 30.40
N ASN A 310 -14.92 4.55 30.40
CA ASN A 310 -15.68 3.34 30.74
C ASN A 310 -15.38 2.18 29.78
N ALA A 311 -15.24 2.44 28.48
CA ALA A 311 -14.90 1.38 27.52
C ALA A 311 -13.48 0.83 27.80
N VAL A 312 -12.50 1.71 28.00
CA VAL A 312 -11.10 1.33 28.28
C VAL A 312 -11.00 0.53 29.58
N ASP A 313 -11.66 0.98 30.65
CA ASP A 313 -11.62 0.33 31.97
C ASP A 313 -12.21 -1.10 31.95
N ASN A 314 -13.18 -1.35 31.06
CA ASN A 314 -13.86 -2.64 30.96
C ASN A 314 -13.31 -3.55 29.84
N MET A 315 -12.43 -3.03 28.96
CA MET A 315 -11.86 -3.84 27.88
C MET A 315 -10.73 -4.74 28.40
N PRO A 316 -10.68 -6.02 28.00
CA PRO A 316 -9.50 -6.83 28.24
C PRO A 316 -8.30 -6.22 27.51
N THR A 317 -7.10 -6.39 28.07
CA THR A 317 -5.88 -6.08 27.32
C THR A 317 -5.81 -6.92 26.05
N HIS A 318 -5.08 -6.44 25.04
CA HIS A 318 -4.96 -7.17 23.78
C HIS A 318 -4.47 -8.61 23.98
N ASN A 319 -3.52 -8.82 24.89
CA ASN A 319 -3.03 -10.16 25.24
C ASN A 319 -4.09 -11.04 25.91
N GLN A 320 -4.89 -10.48 26.82
CA GLN A 320 -6.01 -11.21 27.44
C GLN A 320 -7.05 -11.62 26.39
N TYR A 321 -7.35 -10.72 25.44
CA TYR A 321 -8.26 -11.03 24.35
C TYR A 321 -7.71 -12.13 23.44
N LEU A 322 -6.44 -12.07 23.02
CA LEU A 322 -5.82 -13.11 22.20
C LEU A 322 -5.82 -14.48 22.90
N ALA A 323 -5.53 -14.52 24.20
CA ALA A 323 -5.56 -15.75 24.99
C ALA A 323 -6.98 -16.36 25.07
N SER A 324 -8.03 -15.56 24.88
CA SER A 324 -9.42 -16.05 24.85
C SER A 324 -9.83 -16.70 23.52
N LEU A 325 -9.06 -16.50 22.45
CA LEU A 325 -9.38 -17.01 21.10
C LEU A 325 -8.94 -18.45 20.84
N GLY A 326 -8.13 -19.05 21.73
CA GLY A 326 -7.62 -20.42 21.59
C GLY A 326 -6.18 -20.49 21.12
#